data_AF-A0AAE2C6J7-F1
#
_entry.id   AF-A0AAE2C6J7-F1
#
_cell.length_a   1.000
_cell.length_b   1.000
_cell.length_c   1.000
_cell.angle_alpha   90.00
_cell.angle_beta   90.00
_cell.angle_gamma   90.00
#
_symmetry.space_group_name_H-M   'P 1'
#
loop_
_entity.id
_entity.type
_entity.pdbx_description
1 polymer ?
#
loop_
_entity_poly.entity_id
_entity_poly.type
_entity_poly.pdbx_seq_one_letter_code
_entity_poly.pdbx_strand_id
1 'polypeptide(L)'
;MGLAVFISKSYREPGSKIRIAWMNHGQFFRNFVGQATTSPGISGQTIQESMRLLLLVRAYQVYGHMKAKIDPLGLEERRIPDDLDPALYGFSEADLDREFFIGVWRMSGFLSENRPVQTLRAILTRLEQAYCGNIGYEYMHIADREKCNWLRDKIETPSPTQYSRDRREVILDRLIWSTQFENFLAAKWTAAKRFGLEGCETLIPGMKEMFDRSADLGVESIVIGMSHRGRLNVLGNVVRKPLRQIFSEFSGGTKPVDEVGLYTGTGDVKYHLGTS
;
A
#
# COMPACT_ATOMS: atom_id res chain seq x y z
N MET A 1 7.61 -3.79 -11.98
CA MET A 1 7.44 -5.26 -11.86
C MET A 1 5.96 -5.57 -12.05
N GLY A 2 5.59 -6.40 -13.03
CA GLY A 2 4.17 -6.65 -13.36
C GLY A 2 3.60 -7.86 -12.62
N LEU A 3 2.72 -7.62 -11.66
CA LEU A 3 1.90 -8.61 -10.99
C LEU A 3 0.43 -8.14 -11.08
N ALA A 4 -0.41 -8.93 -11.74
CA ALA A 4 -1.85 -8.72 -11.82
C ALA A 4 -2.54 -9.83 -11.03
N VAL A 5 -3.16 -9.49 -9.90
CA VAL A 5 -3.96 -10.43 -9.11
C VAL A 5 -5.43 -10.08 -9.29
N PHE A 6 -6.18 -11.01 -9.89
CA PHE A 6 -7.63 -10.91 -10.02
C PHE A 6 -8.27 -11.67 -8.86
N ILE A 7 -9.04 -10.95 -8.06
CA ILE A 7 -9.70 -11.44 -6.84
C ILE A 7 -11.20 -11.48 -7.13
N SER A 8 -11.78 -12.68 -7.21
CA SER A 8 -13.18 -12.88 -7.63
C SER A 8 -14.06 -13.40 -6.51
N LYS A 9 -15.23 -12.77 -6.34
CA LYS A 9 -16.27 -13.18 -5.40
C LYS A 9 -17.60 -13.38 -6.14
N SER A 10 -18.11 -14.60 -6.09
CA SER A 10 -19.26 -15.08 -6.87
C SER A 10 -20.59 -14.54 -6.34
N TYR A 11 -20.94 -13.29 -6.66
CA TYR A 11 -22.25 -12.73 -6.29
C TYR A 11 -23.37 -13.23 -7.21
N ARG A 12 -24.46 -13.73 -6.61
CA ARG A 12 -25.79 -13.72 -7.23
C ARG A 12 -26.50 -12.39 -6.90
N GLU A 13 -27.23 -11.89 -7.88
CA GLU A 13 -27.93 -10.59 -7.91
C GLU A 13 -29.16 -10.51 -6.97
N PRO A 14 -29.81 -9.32 -6.73
CA PRO A 14 -29.89 -8.17 -7.65
C PRO A 14 -29.80 -6.72 -7.09
N GLY A 15 -29.46 -5.80 -7.99
CA GLY A 15 -30.17 -4.53 -8.21
C GLY A 15 -30.24 -3.44 -7.12
N SER A 16 -29.36 -2.44 -7.19
CA SER A 16 -29.66 -1.09 -6.67
C SER A 16 -29.09 0.00 -7.61
N LYS A 17 -29.85 1.08 -7.83
CA LYS A 17 -29.46 2.18 -8.74
C LYS A 17 -28.75 3.29 -7.96
N ILE A 18 -27.45 3.48 -8.20
CA ILE A 18 -26.69 4.62 -7.70
C ILE A 18 -27.23 5.91 -8.36
N ARG A 19 -27.76 6.84 -7.57
CA ARG A 19 -28.19 8.16 -8.05
C ARG A 19 -26.99 9.10 -8.18
N ILE A 20 -26.59 9.40 -9.41
CA ILE A 20 -25.58 10.43 -9.70
C ILE A 20 -26.20 11.81 -9.46
N ALA A 21 -25.76 12.49 -8.39
CA ALA A 21 -26.06 13.90 -8.16
C ALA A 21 -24.94 14.76 -8.75
N TRP A 22 -25.19 15.35 -9.93
CA TRP A 22 -24.27 16.29 -10.56
C TRP A 22 -24.16 17.57 -9.73
N MET A 23 -22.95 18.01 -9.42
CA MET A 23 -22.74 19.24 -8.65
C MET A 23 -21.47 19.97 -9.12
N ASN A 24 -21.67 21.14 -9.72
CA ASN A 24 -20.66 21.87 -10.49
C ASN A 24 -19.52 22.46 -9.63
N HIS A 25 -18.38 22.74 -10.28
CA HIS A 25 -17.12 23.25 -9.71
C HIS A 25 -17.23 24.41 -8.69
N GLY A 26 -18.29 25.23 -8.74
CA GLY A 26 -18.50 26.36 -7.83
C GLY A 26 -18.62 26.01 -6.34
N GLN A 27 -18.77 24.73 -5.97
CA GLN A 27 -18.88 24.34 -4.56
C GLN A 27 -17.58 24.43 -3.74
N PHE A 28 -16.41 24.51 -4.38
CA PHE A 28 -15.14 24.74 -3.66
C PHE A 28 -15.20 26.03 -2.82
N PHE A 29 -15.69 27.12 -3.43
CA PHE A 29 -15.84 28.42 -2.75
C PHE A 29 -17.17 28.55 -1.99
N ARG A 30 -18.25 27.85 -2.39
CA ARG A 30 -19.57 28.08 -1.77
C ARG A 30 -19.67 27.64 -0.29
N ASN A 31 -18.77 26.75 0.16
CA ASN A 31 -18.68 26.37 1.57
C ASN A 31 -17.84 27.34 2.42
N PHE A 32 -17.29 28.41 1.82
CA PHE A 32 -16.47 29.41 2.52
C PHE A 32 -17.31 30.50 3.24
N VAL A 33 -18.57 30.68 2.84
CA VAL A 33 -19.44 31.80 3.27
C VAL A 33 -20.60 31.34 4.18
N GLY A 34 -20.79 30.03 4.34
CA GLY A 34 -21.88 29.44 5.13
C GLY A 34 -21.44 29.04 6.53
N GLN A 35 -22.04 29.67 7.56
CA GLN A 35 -21.83 29.41 8.99
C GLN A 35 -20.44 29.80 9.55
N ALA A 36 -20.28 31.08 9.85
CA ALA A 36 -19.36 31.53 10.89
C ALA A 36 -19.89 31.16 12.30
N THR A 37 -20.03 29.87 12.58
CA THR A 37 -20.14 29.40 13.97
C THR A 37 -18.82 29.67 14.66
N THR A 38 -18.82 30.50 15.69
CA THR A 38 -17.65 30.78 16.53
C THR A 38 -17.22 29.49 17.24
N SER A 39 -16.31 28.76 16.59
CA SER A 39 -15.56 27.70 17.25
C SER A 39 -14.78 28.31 18.43
N PRO A 40 -14.51 27.54 19.50
CA PRO A 40 -13.65 27.98 20.60
C PRO A 40 -12.21 28.12 20.08
N GLY A 41 -11.93 29.25 19.44
CA GLY A 41 -10.65 29.56 18.85
C GLY A 41 -9.59 29.81 19.91
N ILE A 42 -8.41 29.24 19.69
CA ILE A 42 -7.22 29.52 20.49
C ILE A 42 -6.93 31.03 20.39
N SER A 43 -6.74 31.68 21.54
CA SER A 43 -6.50 33.13 21.64
C SER A 43 -5.12 33.52 21.08
N GLY A 44 -5.02 33.57 19.75
CA GLY A 44 -3.76 33.81 19.03
C GLY A 44 -3.63 33.17 17.64
N GLN A 45 -4.64 32.45 17.14
CA GLN A 45 -4.64 31.91 15.78
C GLN A 45 -5.46 32.77 14.82
N THR A 46 -4.87 33.20 13.72
CA THR A 46 -5.53 33.96 12.64
C THR A 46 -6.16 33.04 11.60
N ILE A 47 -7.12 33.57 10.84
CA ILE A 47 -7.70 32.89 9.67
C ILE A 47 -6.62 32.59 8.61
N GLN A 48 -5.62 33.46 8.46
CA GLN A 48 -4.55 33.28 7.48
C GLN A 48 -3.64 32.09 7.84
N GLU A 49 -3.29 31.92 9.12
CA GLU A 49 -2.52 30.75 9.59
C GLU A 49 -3.32 29.46 9.43
N SER A 50 -4.64 29.48 9.68
CA SER A 50 -5.52 28.33 9.42
C SER A 50 -5.52 27.93 7.94
N MET A 51 -5.53 28.89 7.01
CA MET A 51 -5.41 28.63 5.57
C MET A 51 -4.05 28.05 5.20
N ARG A 52 -2.97 28.65 5.72
CA ARG A 52 -1.58 28.20 5.51
C ARG A 52 -1.37 26.76 5.97
N LEU A 53 -1.89 26.41 7.16
CA LEU A 53 -1.82 25.06 7.72
C LEU A 53 -2.59 24.04 6.86
N LEU A 54 -3.77 24.40 6.34
CA LEU A 54 -4.53 23.54 5.43
C LEU A 54 -3.84 23.32 4.08
N LEU A 55 -3.12 24.33 3.56
CA LEU A 55 -2.30 24.18 2.35
C LEU A 55 -1.09 23.26 2.59
N LEU A 56 -0.41 23.41 3.73
CA LEU A 56 0.69 22.54 4.14
C LEU A 56 0.25 21.07 4.34
N VAL A 57 -0.87 20.83 5.05
CA VAL A 57 -1.49 19.49 5.14
C VAL A 57 -1.81 18.93 3.75
N ARG A 58 -2.33 19.77 2.84
CA ARG A 58 -2.64 19.37 1.46
C ARG A 58 -1.38 19.04 0.65
N ALA A 59 -0.26 19.73 0.88
CA ALA A 59 1.02 19.43 0.24
C ALA A 59 1.55 18.06 0.66
N TYR A 60 1.51 17.70 1.95
CA TYR A 60 1.89 16.35 2.41
C TYR A 60 0.99 15.26 1.82
N GLN A 61 -0.33 15.49 1.73
CA GLN A 61 -1.27 14.55 1.08
C GLN A 61 -0.99 14.33 -0.43
N VAL A 62 -0.41 15.31 -1.12
CA VAL A 62 -0.12 15.22 -2.57
C VAL A 62 1.32 14.74 -2.83
N TYR A 63 2.30 15.29 -2.13
CA TYR A 63 3.74 15.17 -2.44
C TYR A 63 4.56 14.39 -1.40
N GLY A 64 4.01 14.05 -0.23
CA GLY A 64 4.79 13.37 0.83
C GLY A 64 5.43 12.04 0.39
N HIS A 65 4.80 11.35 -0.58
CA HIS A 65 5.35 10.15 -1.21
C HIS A 65 6.74 10.37 -1.89
N MET A 66 7.07 11.60 -2.28
CA MET A 66 8.39 11.95 -2.83
C MET A 66 9.48 12.04 -1.75
N LYS A 67 9.08 12.30 -0.49
CA LYS A 67 9.93 12.33 0.71
C LYS A 67 9.97 10.97 1.45
N ALA A 68 9.10 10.04 1.05
CA ALA A 68 8.98 8.72 1.67
C ALA A 68 10.20 7.81 1.45
N LYS A 69 10.56 7.05 2.49
CA LYS A 69 11.74 6.18 2.55
C LYS A 69 11.45 4.80 1.96
N ILE A 70 11.26 4.76 0.63
CA ILE A 70 10.86 3.54 -0.10
C ILE A 70 11.99 2.80 -0.84
N ASP A 71 13.18 3.40 -0.93
CA ASP A 71 14.39 2.70 -1.40
C ASP A 71 15.08 1.97 -0.22
N PRO A 72 15.16 0.62 -0.22
CA PRO A 72 15.82 -0.14 0.84
C PRO A 72 17.36 -0.10 0.77
N LEU A 73 17.95 0.40 -0.31
CA LEU A 73 19.41 0.52 -0.48
C LEU A 73 19.93 1.93 -0.17
N GLY A 74 19.07 2.96 -0.22
CA GLY A 74 19.45 4.35 0.02
C GLY A 74 20.36 4.95 -1.05
N LEU A 75 20.21 4.51 -2.30
CA LEU A 75 20.98 4.94 -3.46
C LEU A 75 20.26 6.03 -4.29
N GLU A 76 18.94 6.15 -4.14
CA GLU A 76 18.13 7.14 -4.88
C GLU A 76 18.12 8.52 -4.21
N GLU A 77 18.91 9.46 -4.73
CA GLU A 77 18.83 10.88 -4.35
C GLU A 77 17.55 11.53 -4.89
N ARG A 78 16.49 11.51 -4.08
CA ARG A 78 15.18 12.11 -4.41
C ARG A 78 15.17 13.61 -4.12
N ARG A 79 14.80 14.44 -5.12
CA ARG A 79 14.45 15.84 -4.86
C ARG A 79 13.14 15.91 -4.07
N ILE A 80 13.24 16.35 -2.83
CA ILE A 80 12.10 16.73 -1.99
C ILE A 80 11.49 18.01 -2.57
N PRO A 81 10.16 18.09 -2.78
CA PRO A 81 9.49 19.32 -3.19
C PRO A 81 9.51 20.40 -2.11
N ASP A 82 9.71 21.63 -2.53
CA ASP A 82 9.75 22.82 -1.67
C ASP A 82 8.39 23.06 -0.97
N ASP A 83 7.28 22.57 -1.55
CA ASP A 83 5.93 22.49 -0.95
C ASP A 83 5.83 21.72 0.38
N LEU A 84 6.86 20.95 0.76
CA LEU A 84 6.88 20.21 2.05
C LEU A 84 7.55 21.00 3.18
N ASP A 85 8.09 22.19 2.92
CA ASP A 85 8.70 23.06 3.93
C ASP A 85 7.64 23.96 4.61
N PRO A 86 7.45 23.90 5.95
CA PRO A 86 6.59 24.82 6.68
C PRO A 86 6.94 26.31 6.49
N ALA A 87 8.21 26.65 6.19
CA ALA A 87 8.66 28.02 5.98
C ALA A 87 8.01 28.67 4.74
N LEU A 88 7.71 27.88 3.69
CA LEU A 88 7.00 28.36 2.49
C LEU A 88 5.59 28.90 2.84
N TYR A 89 4.97 28.34 3.87
CA TYR A 89 3.66 28.76 4.37
C TYR A 89 3.75 29.83 5.47
N GLY A 90 4.96 30.30 5.78
CA GLY A 90 5.23 31.31 6.79
C GLY A 90 5.09 30.80 8.23
N PHE A 91 5.42 29.54 8.49
CA PHE A 91 5.65 29.01 9.84
C PHE A 91 7.16 28.94 10.12
N SER A 92 7.56 29.37 11.32
CA SER A 92 8.94 29.36 11.81
C SER A 92 9.16 28.31 12.90
N GLU A 93 10.40 28.10 13.34
CA GLU A 93 10.68 27.23 14.49
C GLU A 93 9.98 27.69 15.78
N ALA A 94 9.78 29.01 15.96
CA ALA A 94 9.05 29.58 17.08
C ALA A 94 7.54 29.24 17.06
N ASP A 95 7.01 28.82 15.91
CA ASP A 95 5.60 28.42 15.76
C ASP A 95 5.38 26.92 16.05
N LEU A 96 6.45 26.11 16.16
CA LEU A 96 6.34 24.66 16.36
C LEU A 96 5.55 24.28 17.61
N ASP A 97 5.75 25.01 18.71
CA ASP A 97 5.09 24.75 19.99
C ASP A 97 3.84 25.63 20.21
N ARG A 98 3.45 26.47 19.24
CA ARG A 98 2.13 27.11 19.22
C ARG A 98 1.06 26.07 18.93
N GLU A 99 -0.05 26.15 19.66
CA GLU A 99 -1.24 25.36 19.39
C GLU A 99 -2.02 25.91 18.19
N PHE A 100 -2.49 25.02 17.32
CA PHE A 100 -3.36 25.34 16.19
C PHE A 100 -4.64 24.49 16.24
N PHE A 101 -5.77 25.16 16.06
CA PHE A 101 -7.08 24.56 15.80
C PHE A 101 -7.13 24.17 14.32
N ILE A 102 -7.10 22.86 14.04
CA ILE A 102 -7.47 22.33 12.74
C ILE A 102 -9.00 22.12 12.76
N GLY A 103 -9.69 22.79 11.86
CA GLY A 103 -11.15 22.89 11.89
C GLY A 103 -11.88 21.54 11.74
N VAL A 104 -13.13 21.51 12.22
CA VAL A 104 -14.05 20.36 12.15
C VAL A 104 -14.52 20.12 10.71
N TRP A 105 -13.60 19.69 9.85
CA TRP A 105 -13.85 19.38 8.45
C TRP A 105 -14.46 17.98 8.32
N ARG A 106 -15.39 17.79 7.38
CA ARG A 106 -16.02 16.48 7.06
C ARG A 106 -15.06 15.59 6.27
N MET A 107 -13.93 15.25 6.87
CA MET A 107 -12.84 14.45 6.32
C MET A 107 -12.38 13.45 7.39
N SER A 108 -12.47 12.16 7.07
CA SER A 108 -11.90 11.07 7.87
C SER A 108 -10.38 11.06 7.74
N GLY A 109 -9.68 10.75 8.84
CA GLY A 109 -8.22 10.85 8.97
C GLY A 109 -7.79 11.24 10.39
N PHE A 110 -6.55 11.74 10.54
CA PHE A 110 -5.96 12.12 11.84
C PHE A 110 -6.79 13.21 12.54
N LEU A 111 -7.38 14.10 11.75
CA LEU A 111 -8.24 15.19 12.23
C LEU A 111 -9.55 14.69 12.89
N SER A 112 -9.85 13.39 12.83
CA SER A 112 -11.03 12.76 13.41
C SER A 112 -10.90 12.34 14.88
N GLU A 113 -9.74 12.53 15.54
CA GLU A 113 -9.51 12.13 16.95
C GLU A 113 -10.34 12.92 18.00
N ASN A 114 -11.24 13.84 17.60
CA ASN A 114 -11.88 14.83 18.49
C ASN A 114 -10.87 15.70 19.28
N ARG A 115 -9.61 15.78 18.82
CA ARG A 115 -8.58 16.71 19.31
C ARG A 115 -8.35 17.82 18.27
N PRO A 116 -9.23 18.83 18.17
CA PRO A 116 -9.12 19.87 17.14
C PRO A 116 -7.94 20.82 17.38
N VAL A 117 -7.51 20.99 18.63
CA VAL A 117 -6.38 21.83 19.05
C VAL A 117 -5.15 20.97 19.28
N GLN A 118 -4.06 21.18 18.52
CA GLN A 118 -2.77 20.50 18.68
C GLN A 118 -1.60 21.40 18.27
N THR A 119 -0.42 21.23 18.87
CA THR A 119 0.81 21.97 18.49
C THR A 119 1.24 21.69 17.06
N LEU A 120 1.78 22.67 16.33
CA LEU A 120 2.31 22.50 14.97
C LEU A 120 3.32 21.34 14.87
N ARG A 121 4.22 21.19 15.86
CA ARG A 121 5.19 20.08 15.98
C ARG A 121 4.52 18.71 15.92
N ALA A 122 3.43 18.52 16.67
CA ALA A 122 2.67 17.27 16.73
C ALA A 122 1.77 17.03 15.49
N ILE A 123 1.49 18.07 14.70
CA ILE A 123 0.83 17.97 13.41
C ILE A 123 1.85 17.53 12.34
N LEU A 124 2.96 18.25 12.21
CA LEU A 124 4.04 17.94 11.28
C LEU A 124 4.59 16.52 11.49
N THR A 125 4.84 16.13 12.75
CA THR A 125 5.34 14.79 13.11
C THR A 125 4.41 13.68 12.62
N ARG A 126 3.09 13.90 12.63
CA ARG A 126 2.11 12.91 12.13
C ARG A 126 1.96 12.94 10.61
N LEU A 127 2.11 14.11 9.96
CA LEU A 127 2.18 14.19 8.49
C LEU A 127 3.41 13.44 7.96
N GLU A 128 4.57 13.58 8.61
CA GLU A 128 5.78 12.80 8.31
C GLU A 128 5.56 11.29 8.52
N GLN A 129 4.96 10.89 9.65
CA GLN A 129 4.66 9.48 9.93
C GLN A 129 3.67 8.86 8.93
N ALA A 130 2.66 9.61 8.51
CA ALA A 130 1.61 9.14 7.61
C ALA A 130 2.03 9.12 6.12
N TYR A 131 2.81 10.12 5.67
CA TYR A 131 3.10 10.31 4.23
C TYR A 131 4.57 10.17 3.84
N CYS A 132 5.51 10.29 4.78
CA CYS A 132 6.96 10.27 4.52
C CYS A 132 7.68 9.07 5.18
N GLY A 133 6.92 8.10 5.70
CA GLY A 133 7.45 6.86 6.29
C GLY A 133 7.96 5.87 5.25
N ASN A 134 7.94 4.58 5.59
CA ASN A 134 8.41 3.49 4.71
C ASN A 134 7.40 3.11 3.60
N ILE A 135 6.33 3.89 3.43
CA ILE A 135 5.28 3.70 2.42
C ILE A 135 4.97 5.08 1.83
N GLY A 136 5.09 5.21 0.50
CA GLY A 136 4.63 6.38 -0.23
C GLY A 136 3.19 6.18 -0.70
N TYR A 137 2.32 7.18 -0.46
CA TYR A 137 0.90 7.11 -0.82
C TYR A 137 0.55 8.06 -1.97
N GLU A 138 0.32 7.50 -3.16
CA GLU A 138 -0.18 8.23 -4.32
C GLU A 138 -1.67 7.93 -4.54
N TYR A 139 -2.54 8.87 -4.17
CA TYR A 139 -4.00 8.69 -4.27
C TYR A 139 -4.78 9.95 -4.65
N MET A 140 -4.19 11.14 -4.51
CA MET A 140 -4.88 12.42 -4.74
C MET A 140 -5.21 12.70 -6.22
N HIS A 141 -4.77 11.83 -7.13
CA HIS A 141 -5.18 11.80 -8.54
C HIS A 141 -6.55 11.12 -8.76
N ILE A 142 -7.11 10.42 -7.75
CA ILE A 142 -8.41 9.76 -7.82
C ILE A 142 -9.52 10.81 -7.74
N ALA A 143 -10.30 10.95 -8.83
CA ALA A 143 -11.41 11.91 -8.91
C ALA A 143 -12.58 11.62 -7.93
N ASP A 144 -12.68 10.39 -7.45
CA ASP A 144 -13.69 9.98 -6.47
C ASP A 144 -13.31 10.41 -5.05
N ARG A 145 -14.04 11.41 -4.53
CA ARG A 145 -13.81 11.97 -3.20
C ARG A 145 -14.09 10.97 -2.07
N GLU A 146 -15.00 10.03 -2.23
CA GLU A 146 -15.33 9.06 -1.18
C GLU A 146 -14.20 8.03 -1.04
N LYS A 147 -13.64 7.56 -2.17
CA LYS A 147 -12.41 6.76 -2.17
C LYS A 147 -11.22 7.51 -1.57
N CYS A 148 -11.01 8.78 -1.93
CA CYS A 148 -9.96 9.62 -1.34
C CYS A 148 -10.14 9.85 0.17
N ASN A 149 -11.36 9.99 0.66
CA ASN A 149 -11.64 10.10 2.09
C ASN A 149 -11.42 8.77 2.84
N TRP A 150 -11.82 7.65 2.24
CA TRP A 150 -11.57 6.31 2.79
C TRP A 150 -10.07 5.98 2.86
N LEU A 151 -9.28 6.37 1.85
CA LEU A 151 -7.83 6.23 1.89
C LEU A 151 -7.22 7.13 2.97
N ARG A 152 -7.62 8.40 3.07
CA ARG A 152 -7.14 9.30 4.13
C ARG A 152 -7.44 8.76 5.54
N ASP A 153 -8.62 8.18 5.75
CA ASP A 153 -8.98 7.51 7.01
C ASP A 153 -7.93 6.47 7.43
N LYS A 154 -7.53 5.60 6.50
CA LYS A 154 -6.57 4.51 6.77
C LYS A 154 -5.12 4.96 6.82
N ILE A 155 -4.73 5.98 6.06
CA ILE A 155 -3.37 6.52 6.03
C ILE A 155 -3.08 7.36 7.27
N GLU A 156 -4.01 8.24 7.65
CA GLU A 156 -3.83 9.16 8.78
C GLU A 156 -4.30 8.59 10.13
N THR A 157 -4.74 7.32 10.20
CA THR A 157 -5.07 6.66 11.49
C THR A 157 -3.79 6.51 12.33
N PRO A 158 -3.69 7.08 13.55
CA PRO A 158 -2.41 7.24 14.26
C PRO A 158 -1.83 5.97 14.89
N SER A 159 -2.51 4.82 14.81
CA SER A 159 -1.91 3.52 15.16
C SER A 159 -1.61 2.71 13.90
N PRO A 160 -0.34 2.51 13.52
CA PRO A 160 0.00 1.43 12.60
C PRO A 160 -0.45 0.08 13.20
N THR A 161 -0.81 -0.88 12.35
CA THR A 161 -1.32 -2.19 12.76
C THR A 161 -0.29 -2.94 13.61
N GLN A 162 -0.55 -3.06 14.92
CA GLN A 162 0.34 -3.76 15.84
C GLN A 162 0.15 -5.28 15.72
N TYR A 163 0.98 -5.92 14.91
CA TYR A 163 1.00 -7.39 14.80
C TYR A 163 1.39 -8.03 16.14
N SER A 164 0.68 -9.09 16.54
CA SER A 164 1.05 -9.95 17.66
C SER A 164 2.41 -10.61 17.43
N ARG A 165 3.03 -11.12 18.50
CA ARG A 165 4.30 -11.86 18.43
C ARG A 165 4.21 -12.99 17.40
N ASP A 166 3.16 -13.79 17.50
CA ASP A 166 2.94 -14.98 16.68
C ASP A 166 2.72 -14.64 15.20
N ARG A 167 2.05 -13.53 14.89
CA ARG A 167 1.89 -13.07 13.49
C ARG A 167 3.21 -12.57 12.91
N ARG A 168 4.11 -11.98 13.72
CA ARG A 168 5.48 -11.64 13.29
C ARG A 168 6.31 -12.90 13.01
N GLU A 169 6.16 -13.94 13.82
CA GLU A 169 6.82 -15.23 13.58
C GLU A 169 6.31 -15.91 12.30
N VAL A 170 5.01 -15.86 12.03
CA VAL A 170 4.43 -16.33 10.74
C VAL A 170 4.95 -15.53 9.54
N ILE A 171 5.11 -14.22 9.66
CA ILE A 171 5.70 -13.39 8.60
C ILE A 171 7.18 -13.74 8.38
N LEU A 172 7.94 -13.99 9.46
CA LEU A 172 9.35 -14.38 9.42
C LEU A 172 9.54 -15.78 8.81
N ASP A 173 8.75 -16.78 9.21
CA ASP A 173 8.75 -18.12 8.59
C ASP A 173 8.48 -18.02 7.07
N ARG A 174 7.43 -17.29 6.68
CA ARG A 174 7.09 -17.04 5.27
C ARG A 174 8.24 -16.41 4.47
N LEU A 175 9.07 -15.59 5.11
CA LEU A 175 10.28 -15.00 4.51
C LEU A 175 11.43 -16.02 4.44
N ILE A 176 11.70 -16.76 5.52
CA ILE A 176 12.73 -17.80 5.58
C ILE A 176 12.50 -18.87 4.49
N TRP A 177 11.27 -19.35 4.30
CA TRP A 177 10.94 -20.28 3.22
C TRP A 177 11.16 -19.68 1.82
N SER A 178 10.96 -18.37 1.64
CA SER A 178 11.24 -17.69 0.39
C SER A 178 12.74 -17.67 0.07
N THR A 179 13.56 -17.24 1.04
CA THR A 179 15.02 -17.15 0.90
C THR A 179 15.67 -18.53 0.78
N GLN A 180 15.27 -19.49 1.61
CA GLN A 180 15.85 -20.85 1.60
C GLN A 180 15.53 -21.63 0.32
N PHE A 181 14.36 -21.39 -0.28
CA PHE A 181 14.03 -21.95 -1.59
C PHE A 181 14.96 -21.43 -2.70
N GLU A 182 15.24 -20.12 -2.74
CA GLU A 182 16.19 -19.54 -3.71
C GLU A 182 17.62 -20.04 -3.47
N ASN A 183 18.09 -20.04 -2.21
CA ASN A 183 19.40 -20.57 -1.82
C ASN A 183 19.59 -22.02 -2.27
N PHE A 184 18.57 -22.86 -2.08
CA PHE A 184 18.60 -24.26 -2.52
C PHE A 184 18.66 -24.39 -4.04
N LEU A 185 17.84 -23.63 -4.79
CA LEU A 185 17.88 -23.63 -6.25
C LEU A 185 19.25 -23.15 -6.77
N ALA A 186 19.81 -22.11 -6.17
CA ALA A 186 21.13 -21.56 -6.51
C ALA A 186 22.26 -22.59 -6.30
N ALA A 187 22.28 -23.25 -5.14
CA ALA A 187 23.29 -24.24 -4.80
C ALA A 187 23.16 -25.53 -5.64
N LYS A 188 21.94 -25.96 -5.96
CA LYS A 188 21.70 -27.24 -6.65
C LYS A 188 21.82 -27.14 -8.18
N TRP A 189 21.49 -26.00 -8.78
CA TRP A 189 21.51 -25.78 -10.24
C TRP A 189 22.20 -24.46 -10.61
N THR A 190 23.45 -24.30 -10.21
CA THR A 190 24.29 -23.08 -10.39
C THR A 190 24.26 -22.48 -11.80
N ALA A 191 24.28 -23.31 -12.84
CA ALA A 191 24.27 -22.87 -14.24
C ALA A 191 22.87 -22.63 -14.84
N ALA A 192 21.78 -22.92 -14.11
CA ALA A 192 20.42 -22.87 -14.64
C ALA A 192 19.75 -21.49 -14.44
N LYS A 193 19.16 -20.95 -15.53
CA LYS A 193 18.31 -19.76 -15.44
C LYS A 193 17.06 -20.07 -14.60
N ARG A 194 16.98 -19.48 -13.40
CA ARG A 194 15.85 -19.61 -12.44
C ARG A 194 14.99 -18.36 -12.28
N PHE A 195 15.49 -17.18 -12.66
CA PHE A 195 14.85 -15.87 -12.41
C PHE A 195 14.44 -15.67 -10.94
N GLY A 196 15.40 -15.85 -10.02
CA GLY A 196 15.15 -15.85 -8.57
C GLY A 196 14.55 -14.56 -8.02
N LEU A 197 13.88 -14.67 -6.87
CA LEU A 197 13.21 -13.60 -6.16
C LEU A 197 14.14 -12.74 -5.27
N GLU A 198 15.46 -12.94 -5.36
CA GLU A 198 16.48 -12.33 -4.49
C GLU A 198 16.36 -10.80 -4.39
N GLY A 199 16.39 -10.27 -3.17
CA GLY A 199 16.13 -8.85 -2.86
C GLY A 199 14.67 -8.41 -2.99
N CYS A 200 13.73 -9.35 -3.17
CA CYS A 200 12.27 -9.14 -3.26
C CYS A 200 11.48 -10.25 -2.53
N GLU A 201 12.11 -10.99 -1.62
CA GLU A 201 11.57 -12.17 -0.93
C GLU A 201 10.31 -11.82 -0.10
N THR A 202 10.21 -10.56 0.33
CA THR A 202 9.04 -9.95 0.99
C THR A 202 7.73 -10.05 0.19
N LEU A 203 7.81 -10.29 -1.12
CA LEU A 203 6.65 -10.61 -1.96
C LEU A 203 5.89 -11.85 -1.44
N ILE A 204 6.58 -12.87 -0.93
CA ILE A 204 5.94 -14.12 -0.47
C ILE A 204 5.08 -13.91 0.79
N PRO A 205 5.58 -13.32 1.91
CA PRO A 205 4.70 -12.97 3.03
C PRO A 205 3.63 -11.96 2.62
N GLY A 206 3.94 -10.96 1.78
CA GLY A 206 2.96 -9.97 1.32
C GLY A 206 1.78 -10.57 0.53
N MET A 207 2.06 -11.45 -0.43
CA MET A 207 1.01 -12.18 -1.18
C MET A 207 0.20 -13.08 -0.25
N LYS A 208 0.84 -13.81 0.68
CA LYS A 208 0.13 -14.65 1.65
C LYS A 208 -0.75 -13.85 2.60
N GLU A 209 -0.29 -12.70 3.09
CA GLU A 209 -1.08 -11.80 3.94
C GLU A 209 -2.32 -11.29 3.19
N MET A 210 -2.16 -10.90 1.92
CA MET A 210 -3.27 -10.49 1.05
C MET A 210 -4.26 -11.65 0.78
N PHE A 211 -3.79 -12.89 0.65
CA PHE A 211 -4.64 -14.05 0.41
C PHE A 211 -5.39 -14.49 1.68
N ASP A 212 -4.70 -14.55 2.83
CA ASP A 212 -5.33 -14.75 4.14
C ASP A 212 -6.46 -13.71 4.32
N ARG A 213 -6.17 -12.44 4.07
CA ARG A 213 -7.13 -11.35 4.23
C ARG A 213 -8.26 -11.35 3.19
N SER A 214 -8.04 -11.96 2.03
CA SER A 214 -9.09 -12.18 1.03
C SER A 214 -10.04 -13.29 1.47
N ALA A 215 -9.51 -14.37 2.05
CA ALA A 215 -10.31 -15.46 2.60
C ALA A 215 -11.20 -15.00 3.78
N ASP A 216 -10.66 -14.16 4.69
CA ASP A 216 -11.44 -13.49 5.76
C ASP A 216 -12.69 -12.76 5.24
N LEU A 217 -12.59 -12.18 4.03
CA LEU A 217 -13.64 -11.38 3.39
C LEU A 217 -14.58 -12.25 2.52
N GLY A 218 -14.43 -13.58 2.54
CA GLY A 218 -15.22 -14.52 1.77
C GLY A 218 -14.94 -14.45 0.27
N VAL A 219 -13.66 -14.37 -0.11
CA VAL A 219 -13.19 -14.63 -1.49
C VAL A 219 -12.97 -16.13 -1.66
N GLU A 220 -13.55 -16.69 -2.72
CA GLU A 220 -13.47 -18.13 -3.02
C GLU A 220 -12.33 -18.46 -3.99
N SER A 221 -11.92 -17.51 -4.82
CA SER A 221 -10.96 -17.72 -5.92
C SER A 221 -10.06 -16.51 -6.16
N ILE A 222 -8.78 -16.78 -6.44
CA ILE A 222 -7.76 -15.78 -6.75
C ILE A 222 -6.96 -16.27 -7.95
N VAL A 223 -6.87 -15.45 -9.00
CA VAL A 223 -6.14 -15.75 -10.24
C VAL A 223 -4.92 -14.84 -10.36
N ILE A 224 -3.74 -15.42 -10.59
CA ILE A 224 -2.45 -14.73 -10.51
C ILE A 224 -1.79 -14.67 -11.90
N GLY A 225 -1.73 -13.49 -12.49
CA GLY A 225 -0.88 -13.18 -13.65
C GLY A 225 0.45 -12.58 -13.20
N MET A 226 1.57 -13.28 -13.38
CA MET A 226 2.90 -12.78 -13.02
C MET A 226 3.97 -13.07 -14.07
N SER A 227 4.98 -12.21 -14.13
CA SER A 227 6.18 -12.43 -14.93
C SER A 227 7.09 -13.54 -14.36
N HIS A 228 8.24 -13.77 -15.00
CA HIS A 228 9.16 -14.83 -14.62
C HIS A 228 9.87 -14.64 -13.26
N ARG A 229 10.05 -13.39 -12.77
CA ARG A 229 10.86 -13.14 -11.56
C ARG A 229 10.15 -13.67 -10.30
N GLY A 230 10.82 -14.59 -9.61
CA GLY A 230 10.30 -15.28 -8.43
C GLY A 230 9.14 -16.24 -8.69
N ARG A 231 8.80 -16.55 -9.95
CA ARG A 231 7.62 -17.38 -10.25
C ARG A 231 7.72 -18.78 -9.65
N LEU A 232 8.90 -19.40 -9.67
CA LEU A 232 9.12 -20.72 -9.06
C LEU A 232 8.93 -20.66 -7.53
N ASN A 233 9.30 -19.54 -6.92
CA ASN A 233 9.13 -19.26 -5.49
C ASN A 233 7.63 -19.09 -5.15
N VAL A 234 6.88 -18.33 -5.95
CA VAL A 234 5.41 -18.21 -5.80
C VAL A 234 4.72 -19.55 -6.01
N LEU A 235 5.09 -20.32 -7.04
CA LEU A 235 4.52 -21.65 -7.30
C LEU A 235 4.76 -22.62 -6.12
N GLY A 236 5.99 -22.71 -5.63
CA GLY A 236 6.33 -23.61 -4.51
C GLY A 236 5.80 -23.13 -3.15
N ASN A 237 6.07 -21.88 -2.78
CA ASN A 237 5.76 -21.37 -1.44
C ASN A 237 4.34 -20.82 -1.27
N VAL A 238 3.70 -20.30 -2.32
CA VAL A 238 2.34 -19.69 -2.23
C VAL A 238 1.28 -20.65 -2.77
N VAL A 239 1.40 -21.09 -4.03
CA VAL A 239 0.41 -21.98 -4.68
C VAL A 239 0.62 -23.47 -4.32
N ARG A 240 1.71 -23.80 -3.61
CA ARG A 240 2.04 -25.15 -3.12
C ARG A 240 2.19 -26.22 -4.22
N LYS A 241 2.58 -25.83 -5.44
CA LYS A 241 2.96 -26.77 -6.51
C LYS A 241 4.03 -27.74 -5.97
N PRO A 242 3.86 -29.08 -6.08
CA PRO A 242 4.76 -30.04 -5.43
C PRO A 242 6.22 -29.83 -5.81
N LEU A 243 7.11 -29.75 -4.81
CA LEU A 243 8.55 -29.53 -5.02
C LEU A 243 9.18 -30.58 -5.95
N ARG A 244 8.74 -31.84 -5.89
CA ARG A 244 9.15 -32.92 -6.82
C ARG A 244 8.92 -32.53 -8.29
N GLN A 245 7.78 -31.93 -8.61
CA GLN A 245 7.39 -31.52 -9.96
C GLN A 245 8.25 -30.33 -10.43
N ILE A 246 8.44 -29.32 -9.57
CA ILE A 246 9.34 -28.18 -9.81
C ILE A 246 10.78 -28.67 -10.07
N PHE A 247 11.29 -29.61 -9.27
CA PHE A 247 12.67 -30.10 -9.41
C PHE A 247 12.88 -31.02 -10.63
N SER A 248 11.86 -31.77 -11.08
CA SER A 248 11.94 -32.51 -12.36
C SER A 248 12.12 -31.57 -13.56
N GLU A 249 11.50 -30.39 -13.54
CA GLU A 249 11.61 -29.36 -14.58
C GLU A 249 13.01 -28.71 -14.66
N PHE A 250 13.85 -28.86 -13.63
CA PHE A 250 15.29 -28.51 -13.70
C PHE A 250 16.15 -29.67 -14.20
N SER A 251 15.70 -30.91 -14.05
CA SER A 251 16.47 -32.12 -14.39
C SER A 251 16.23 -32.59 -15.84
N GLY A 252 15.56 -31.78 -16.67
CA GLY A 252 15.20 -32.14 -18.05
C GLY A 252 14.02 -33.11 -18.17
N GLY A 253 13.36 -33.45 -17.05
CA GLY A 253 12.25 -34.40 -17.03
C GLY A 253 10.95 -33.78 -17.50
N THR A 254 10.66 -33.86 -18.80
CA THR A 254 9.29 -33.68 -19.30
C THR A 254 8.43 -34.85 -18.83
N LYS A 255 7.57 -34.56 -17.82
CA LYS A 255 6.63 -35.44 -17.09
C LYS A 255 7.19 -36.09 -15.81
N PRO A 256 6.47 -35.97 -14.66
CA PRO A 256 6.34 -37.08 -13.72
C PRO A 256 5.66 -38.25 -14.44
N VAL A 257 6.14 -39.48 -14.25
CA VAL A 257 5.65 -40.67 -14.98
C VAL A 257 4.17 -40.97 -14.73
N ASP A 258 3.63 -40.45 -13.63
CA ASP A 258 2.36 -40.87 -13.02
C ASP A 258 1.15 -39.98 -13.41
N GLU A 259 1.35 -38.81 -14.05
CA GLU A 259 0.26 -37.90 -14.45
C GLU A 259 -0.31 -38.26 -15.84
N VAL A 260 -1.35 -39.10 -15.86
CA VAL A 260 -2.16 -39.43 -17.06
C VAL A 260 -3.10 -38.25 -17.40
N GLY A 261 -2.53 -37.11 -17.78
CA GLY A 261 -3.22 -35.82 -17.88
C GLY A 261 -2.81 -34.93 -19.07
N LEU A 262 -3.26 -35.30 -20.27
CA LEU A 262 -3.54 -34.42 -21.43
C LEU A 262 -2.53 -33.33 -21.89
N TYR A 263 -1.24 -33.39 -21.54
CA TYR A 263 -0.21 -32.52 -22.14
C TYR A 263 0.55 -33.21 -23.29
N THR A 264 0.12 -32.92 -24.53
CA THR A 264 0.67 -33.46 -25.79
C THR A 264 1.24 -32.37 -26.72
N GLY A 265 1.93 -31.38 -26.14
CA GLY A 265 2.67 -30.35 -26.89
C GLY A 265 4.18 -30.47 -26.71
N THR A 266 4.95 -29.58 -27.33
CA THR A 266 6.43 -29.49 -27.21
C THR A 266 6.93 -29.12 -25.81
N GLY A 267 6.02 -28.77 -24.89
CA GLY A 267 6.33 -28.11 -23.64
C GLY A 267 6.58 -26.61 -23.81
N ASP A 268 6.61 -25.91 -22.69
CA ASP A 268 7.10 -24.54 -22.54
C ASP A 268 8.02 -24.49 -21.31
N VAL A 269 8.82 -23.45 -21.19
CA VAL A 269 9.80 -23.31 -20.12
C VAL A 269 9.13 -23.20 -18.74
N LYS A 270 9.78 -23.78 -17.73
CA LYS A 270 9.25 -23.94 -16.35
C LYS A 270 8.69 -22.68 -15.67
N TYR A 271 9.11 -21.50 -16.11
CA TYR A 271 8.63 -20.19 -15.61
C TYR A 271 7.51 -19.56 -16.47
N HIS A 272 6.89 -20.32 -17.38
CA HIS A 272 5.63 -19.98 -18.05
C HIS A 272 4.47 -20.91 -17.65
N LEU A 273 4.77 -22.14 -17.25
CA LEU A 273 3.77 -23.13 -16.83
C LEU A 273 2.93 -22.61 -15.64
N GLY A 274 1.62 -22.82 -15.72
CA GLY A 274 0.66 -22.50 -14.66
C GLY A 274 0.49 -23.65 -13.66
N THR A 275 -0.38 -23.44 -12.67
CA THR A 275 -0.91 -24.45 -11.77
C THR A 275 -2.21 -23.92 -11.15
N SER A 276 -3.04 -24.81 -10.59
CA SER A 276 -4.31 -24.51 -9.92
C SER A 276 -4.42 -25.34 -8.65
#